data_AF-A0A072V221-F1
#
_entry.id   AF-A0A072V221-F1
#
_cell.length_a   1.000
_cell.length_b   1.000
_cell.length_c   1.000
_cell.angle_alpha   90.00
_cell.angle_beta   90.00
_cell.angle_gamma   90.00
#
_symmetry.space_group_name_H-M   'P 1'
#
loop_
_entity.id
_entity.type
_entity.pdbx_description
1 polymer ?
#
loop_
_entity_poly.entity_id
_entity_poly.type
_entity_poly.pdbx_seq_one_letter_code
_entity_poly.pdbx_strand_id
1 'polypeptide(L)'
;MAQFCVSPFCSSPSPPCLQLHRQHQFFFISQPKIAPPPPSASATDSTFTIASTSSNLTPKVVVTRERGKNSKLITALAKHEINCLELPLIEHLRGPDFDKLPTLLTDYAFDWVIITSPEAGSVFLEAWRAAGMPRVRIGVVGSGTASIFKDALLSSNQSLDVAFSPSKATGKVLATELPRIGNKTTILYPASAKASNEIEEGLSSRGFEVTRMNTYTTFNMLIR
;
A
#
# COMPACT_ATOMS: atom_id res chain seq x y z
N MET A 1 -10.92 61.00 13.11
CA MET A 1 -11.38 61.34 14.48
C MET A 1 -11.62 60.02 15.22
N ALA A 2 -10.95 59.85 16.37
CA ALA A 2 -11.08 58.83 17.44
C ALA A 2 -10.95 57.33 17.03
N GLN A 3 -9.90 56.57 17.43
CA GLN A 3 -9.53 55.99 18.76
C GLN A 3 -10.66 55.10 19.33
N PHE A 4 -10.49 53.84 19.73
CA PHE A 4 -9.55 53.16 20.67
C PHE A 4 -9.43 51.64 20.32
N CYS A 5 -8.26 50.95 20.43
CA CYS A 5 -7.72 50.19 21.59
C CYS A 5 -8.76 49.19 22.21
N VAL A 6 -8.54 47.89 22.48
CA VAL A 6 -7.43 47.15 23.13
C VAL A 6 -7.65 45.62 22.91
N SER A 7 -6.60 44.83 22.68
CA SER A 7 -6.54 43.36 22.92
C SER A 7 -6.04 43.12 24.35
N PRO A 8 -6.49 42.11 25.13
CA PRO A 8 -5.78 40.81 25.13
C PRO A 8 -6.60 39.58 25.60
N PHE A 9 -6.17 38.37 25.23
CA PHE A 9 -5.75 37.29 26.16
C PHE A 9 -5.79 35.89 25.50
N CYS A 10 -4.64 35.23 25.57
CA CYS A 10 -4.44 33.80 25.36
C CYS A 10 -5.15 32.98 26.45
N SER A 11 -5.70 31.82 26.05
CA SER A 11 -5.75 30.64 26.91
C SER A 11 -5.99 29.38 26.08
N SER A 12 -4.93 28.58 25.94
CA SER A 12 -4.93 27.22 25.41
C SER A 12 -5.30 26.20 26.50
N PRO A 13 -6.17 25.22 26.23
CA PRO A 13 -6.32 24.06 27.11
C PRO A 13 -5.38 22.92 26.67
N SER A 14 -4.47 22.54 27.58
CA SER A 14 -3.67 21.31 27.52
C SER A 14 -4.54 20.06 27.74
N PRO A 15 -4.30 18.93 27.05
CA PRO A 15 -5.00 17.68 27.32
C PRO A 15 -4.39 16.92 28.50
N PRO A 16 -5.20 16.16 29.26
CA PRO A 16 -4.73 15.38 30.41
C PRO A 16 -3.99 14.10 29.97
N CYS A 17 -2.88 13.84 30.66
CA CYS A 17 -2.13 12.60 30.63
C CYS A 17 -2.93 11.50 31.35
N LEU A 18 -3.37 10.47 30.63
CA LEU A 18 -3.96 9.26 31.23
C LEU A 18 -3.03 8.09 30.98
N GLN A 19 -2.42 7.63 32.06
CA GLN A 19 -1.53 6.49 32.14
C GLN A 19 -2.30 5.19 31.89
N LEU A 20 -1.93 4.44 30.85
CA LEU A 20 -2.45 3.11 30.61
C LEU A 20 -1.52 2.08 31.28
N HIS A 21 -1.83 1.76 32.54
CA HIS A 21 -1.27 0.61 33.26
C HIS A 21 -1.84 -0.67 32.62
N ARG A 22 -1.05 -1.38 31.81
CA ARG A 22 -1.43 -2.70 31.27
C ARG A 22 -0.62 -3.77 31.99
N GLN A 23 -1.22 -4.34 33.05
CA GLN A 23 -0.76 -5.57 33.67
C GLN A 23 -0.93 -6.73 32.68
N HIS A 24 0.17 -7.41 32.34
CA HIS A 24 0.13 -8.71 31.67
C HIS A 24 0.34 -9.79 32.74
N GLN A 25 -0.72 -10.52 33.06
CA GLN A 25 -0.64 -11.76 33.83
C GLN A 25 -0.06 -12.85 32.92
N PHE A 26 1.07 -13.42 33.33
CA PHE A 26 1.68 -14.59 32.71
C PHE A 26 0.92 -15.85 33.16
N PHE A 27 0.20 -16.49 32.24
CA PHE A 27 -0.25 -17.87 32.43
C PHE A 27 0.90 -18.81 32.05
N PHE A 28 1.52 -19.43 33.06
CA PHE A 28 2.40 -20.57 32.90
C PHE A 28 1.55 -21.80 32.58
N ILE A 29 1.69 -22.34 31.36
CA ILE A 29 1.23 -23.69 31.01
C ILE A 29 2.47 -24.58 30.90
N SER A 30 2.61 -25.48 31.86
CA SER A 30 3.61 -26.56 31.87
C SER A 30 3.35 -27.52 30.70
N GLN A 31 4.37 -27.80 29.88
CA GLN A 31 4.35 -28.90 28.92
C GLN A 31 5.28 -30.04 29.38
N PRO A 32 4.92 -31.32 29.13
CA PRO A 32 5.76 -32.46 29.45
C PRO A 32 6.85 -32.70 28.40
N LYS A 33 7.97 -33.24 28.90
CA LYS A 33 9.24 -33.54 28.23
C LYS A 33 9.11 -34.75 27.29
N ILE A 34 9.45 -34.61 26.01
CA ILE A 34 9.58 -35.72 25.04
C ILE A 34 10.96 -35.64 24.35
N ALA A 35 11.60 -36.81 24.21
CA ALA A 35 12.97 -37.04 23.77
C ALA A 35 13.18 -36.92 22.23
N PRO A 36 14.43 -36.77 21.73
CA PRO A 36 14.70 -36.47 20.31
C PRO A 36 14.87 -37.74 19.43
N PRO A 37 14.52 -37.69 18.13
CA PRO A 37 14.92 -38.69 17.14
C PRO A 37 16.23 -38.32 16.39
N PRO A 38 16.90 -39.29 15.73
CA PRO A 38 18.26 -39.18 15.17
C PRO A 38 18.32 -38.48 13.79
N PRO A 39 19.53 -38.09 13.30
CA PRO A 39 19.68 -37.21 12.14
C PRO A 39 19.80 -37.99 10.82
N SER A 40 19.09 -37.54 9.79
CA SER A 40 19.35 -37.92 8.40
C SER A 40 19.17 -36.74 7.44
N ALA A 41 20.32 -36.35 6.87
CA ALA A 41 20.60 -35.87 5.52
C ALA A 41 19.82 -34.70 4.86
N SER A 42 20.63 -33.70 4.52
CA SER A 42 20.60 -32.82 3.32
C SER A 42 19.40 -31.89 3.13
N ALA A 43 19.54 -30.67 3.66
CA ALA A 43 18.90 -29.48 3.10
C ALA A 43 20.00 -28.57 2.54
N THR A 44 19.89 -28.23 1.26
CA THR A 44 20.67 -27.22 0.55
C THR A 44 20.42 -25.86 1.21
N ASP A 45 21.44 -25.39 1.92
CA ASP A 45 21.43 -24.11 2.62
C ASP A 45 21.45 -22.98 1.57
N SER A 46 20.37 -22.20 1.52
CA SER A 46 20.30 -21.01 0.69
C SER A 46 21.05 -19.90 1.42
N THR A 47 22.33 -19.78 1.11
CA THR A 47 23.27 -18.81 1.67
C THR A 47 22.70 -17.39 1.63
N PHE A 48 22.36 -16.86 2.81
CA PHE A 48 22.10 -15.43 2.99
C PHE A 48 23.42 -14.67 2.80
N THR A 49 23.49 -13.84 1.77
CA THR A 49 24.67 -12.97 1.56
C THR A 49 24.66 -11.84 2.59
N ILE A 50 25.45 -11.99 3.64
CA ILE A 50 25.80 -10.90 4.55
C ILE A 50 26.94 -10.11 3.89
N ALA A 51 26.60 -9.02 3.20
CA ALA A 51 27.59 -8.04 2.78
C ALA A 51 27.95 -7.18 4.01
N SER A 52 28.91 -7.65 4.80
CA SER A 52 29.45 -6.93 5.96
C SER A 52 30.62 -6.04 5.54
N THR A 53 30.36 -4.76 5.31
CA THR A 53 31.36 -3.72 5.48
C THR A 53 31.39 -3.33 6.96
N SER A 54 32.55 -3.50 7.56
CA SER A 54 32.83 -3.30 8.98
C SER A 54 32.46 -1.89 9.45
N SER A 55 31.33 -1.77 10.15
CA SER A 55 31.10 -0.74 11.18
C SER A 55 30.42 -1.43 12.36
N ASN A 56 31.02 -1.35 13.55
CA ASN A 56 30.49 -1.86 14.82
C ASN A 56 29.30 -1.04 15.30
N LEU A 57 28.24 -0.98 14.50
CA LEU A 57 27.05 -0.19 14.78
C LEU A 57 25.88 -1.16 14.84
N THR A 58 25.55 -1.58 16.07
CA THR A 58 24.32 -2.32 16.36
C THR A 58 23.14 -1.60 15.71
N PRO A 59 22.35 -2.28 14.86
CA PRO A 59 21.23 -1.64 14.19
C PRO A 59 20.25 -1.09 15.22
N LYS A 60 19.95 0.21 15.11
CA LYS A 60 19.04 0.91 16.03
C LYS A 60 17.60 0.85 15.57
N VAL A 61 17.38 0.58 14.29
CA VAL A 61 16.07 0.56 13.65
C VAL A 61 15.92 -0.75 12.88
N VAL A 62 14.79 -1.43 13.05
CA VAL A 62 14.39 -2.55 12.19
C VAL A 62 13.32 -2.05 11.22
N VAL A 63 13.54 -2.27 9.93
CA VAL A 63 12.57 -1.92 8.88
C VAL A 63 11.88 -3.18 8.39
N THR A 64 10.54 -3.17 8.44
CA THR A 64 9.72 -4.39 8.37
C THR A 64 8.80 -4.49 7.16
N ARG A 65 8.88 -3.54 6.21
CA ARG A 65 8.08 -3.63 4.98
C ARG A 65 8.60 -4.74 4.08
N GLU A 66 7.82 -5.04 3.05
CA GLU A 66 8.21 -5.93 1.95
C GLU A 66 9.63 -5.67 1.45
N ARG A 67 10.27 -6.76 1.01
CA ARG A 67 11.67 -6.75 0.56
C ARG A 67 11.84 -5.72 -0.57
N GLY A 68 12.89 -4.92 -0.47
CA GLY A 68 13.25 -3.95 -1.51
C GLY A 68 12.48 -2.63 -1.45
N LYS A 69 11.44 -2.49 -0.62
CA LYS A 69 10.69 -1.22 -0.48
C LYS A 69 11.05 -0.41 0.74
N ASN A 70 12.06 -0.85 1.49
CA ASN A 70 12.66 -0.11 2.60
C ASN A 70 13.78 0.83 2.16
N SER A 71 14.26 0.75 0.91
CA SER A 71 15.45 1.48 0.42
C SER A 71 15.41 2.98 0.71
N LYS A 72 14.31 3.66 0.38
CA LYS A 72 14.15 5.11 0.64
C LYS A 72 14.29 5.46 2.12
N LEU A 73 13.73 4.64 3.01
CA LEU A 73 13.80 4.85 4.45
C LEU A 73 15.20 4.57 4.97
N ILE A 74 15.82 3.47 4.55
CA ILE A 74 17.20 3.10 4.90
C ILE A 74 18.16 4.22 4.47
N THR A 75 18.06 4.71 3.23
CA THR A 75 18.90 5.81 2.73
C THR A 75 18.67 7.10 3.51
N ALA A 76 17.43 7.42 3.89
CA ALA A 76 17.16 8.61 4.69
C ALA A 76 17.76 8.52 6.10
N LEU A 77 17.68 7.35 6.75
CA LEU A 77 18.25 7.10 8.07
C LEU A 77 19.79 7.05 8.03
N ALA A 78 20.37 6.51 6.97
CA ALA A 78 21.82 6.49 6.77
C ALA A 78 22.43 7.90 6.70
N LYS A 79 21.69 8.90 6.17
CA LYS A 79 22.13 10.32 6.18
C LYS A 79 22.29 10.91 7.59
N HIS A 80 21.66 10.27 8.59
CA HIS A 80 21.76 10.63 10.00
C HIS A 80 22.62 9.63 10.78
N GLU A 81 23.42 8.81 10.10
CA GLU A 81 24.29 7.79 10.71
C GLU A 81 23.50 6.76 11.55
N ILE A 82 22.23 6.53 11.18
CA ILE A 82 21.36 5.55 11.84
C ILE A 82 21.39 4.24 11.04
N ASN A 83 21.95 3.21 11.66
CA ASN A 83 21.99 1.87 11.08
C ASN A 83 20.64 1.15 11.18
N CYS A 84 20.25 0.56 10.06
CA CYS A 84 18.99 -0.17 9.92
C CYS A 84 19.24 -1.67 9.66
N LEU A 85 18.43 -2.53 10.28
CA LEU A 85 18.30 -3.93 9.91
C LEU A 85 17.04 -4.11 9.07
N GLU A 86 17.18 -4.59 7.83
CA GLU A 86 16.03 -4.97 7.02
C GLU A 86 15.55 -6.37 7.40
N LEU A 87 14.32 -6.44 7.88
CA LEU A 87 13.64 -7.69 8.25
C LEU A 87 12.25 -7.69 7.62
N PRO A 88 12.09 -8.07 6.36
CA PRO A 88 10.80 -8.02 5.69
C PRO A 88 9.78 -8.91 6.40
N LEU A 89 8.63 -8.35 6.81
CA LEU A 89 7.55 -9.09 7.49
C LEU A 89 6.25 -9.12 6.68
N ILE A 90 6.25 -8.49 5.50
CA ILE A 90 5.09 -8.38 4.62
C ILE A 90 5.48 -8.88 3.24
N GLU A 91 4.61 -9.65 2.62
CA GLU A 91 4.71 -10.08 1.23
C GLU A 91 3.38 -9.77 0.51
N HIS A 92 3.47 -9.37 -0.76
CA HIS A 92 2.32 -9.26 -1.65
C HIS A 92 2.20 -10.53 -2.48
N LEU A 93 1.01 -11.13 -2.47
CA LEU A 93 0.68 -12.32 -3.23
C LEU A 93 -0.40 -12.01 -4.26
N ARG A 94 -0.45 -12.83 -5.31
CA ARG A 94 -1.53 -12.77 -6.31
C ARG A 94 -2.88 -12.99 -5.62
N GLY A 95 -3.84 -12.14 -5.97
CA GLY A 95 -5.22 -12.25 -5.51
C GLY A 95 -6.03 -13.18 -6.40
N PRO A 96 -7.25 -13.56 -5.97
CA PRO A 96 -8.12 -14.49 -6.71
C PRO A 96 -8.52 -13.97 -8.11
N ASP A 97 -8.45 -12.67 -8.33
CA ASP A 97 -8.85 -12.05 -9.60
C ASP A 97 -7.65 -11.56 -10.44
N PHE A 98 -6.42 -11.91 -10.02
CA PHE A 98 -5.19 -11.50 -10.73
C PHE A 98 -5.22 -11.95 -12.20
N ASP A 99 -5.44 -13.24 -12.44
CA ASP A 99 -5.36 -13.83 -13.79
C ASP A 99 -6.55 -13.43 -14.69
N LYS A 100 -7.65 -12.94 -14.11
CA LYS A 100 -8.83 -12.49 -14.84
C LYS A 100 -8.72 -11.04 -15.32
N LEU A 101 -7.87 -10.25 -14.67
CA LEU A 101 -7.73 -8.81 -14.94
C LEU A 101 -7.36 -8.50 -16.41
N PRO A 102 -6.43 -9.22 -17.07
CA PRO A 102 -6.11 -8.97 -18.47
C PRO A 102 -7.30 -9.24 -19.40
N THR A 103 -7.99 -10.37 -19.23
CA THR A 103 -9.18 -10.70 -20.03
C THR A 103 -10.28 -9.66 -19.86
N LEU A 104 -10.53 -9.22 -18.64
CA LEU A 104 -11.51 -8.17 -18.36
C LEU A 104 -11.18 -6.84 -19.07
N LEU A 105 -9.90 -6.48 -19.16
CA LEU A 105 -9.43 -5.29 -19.86
C LEU A 105 -9.53 -5.40 -21.39
N THR A 106 -9.50 -6.62 -21.93
CA THR A 106 -9.71 -6.88 -23.36
C THR A 106 -11.20 -6.85 -23.70
N ASP A 107 -12.04 -7.45 -22.87
CA ASP A 107 -13.45 -7.67 -23.17
C ASP A 107 -14.33 -6.43 -22.92
N TYR A 108 -13.90 -5.55 -22.00
CA TYR A 108 -14.70 -4.40 -21.56
C TYR A 108 -13.91 -3.09 -21.61
N ALA A 109 -14.58 -2.03 -22.04
CA ALA A 109 -14.09 -0.66 -21.93
C ALA A 109 -14.63 -0.01 -20.65
N PHE A 110 -13.72 0.49 -19.82
CA PHE A 110 -14.06 1.22 -18.60
C PHE A 110 -13.81 2.71 -18.78
N ASP A 111 -14.72 3.55 -18.30
CA ASP A 111 -14.54 4.99 -18.32
C ASP A 111 -13.42 5.44 -17.37
N TRP A 112 -13.25 4.71 -16.26
CA TRP A 112 -12.21 4.92 -15.28
C TRP A 112 -11.59 3.61 -14.80
N VAL A 113 -10.28 3.64 -14.58
CA VAL A 113 -9.56 2.68 -13.73
C VAL A 113 -9.10 3.41 -12.47
N ILE A 114 -9.52 2.94 -11.31
CA ILE A 114 -9.19 3.56 -10.02
C ILE A 114 -8.08 2.78 -9.34
N ILE A 115 -6.97 3.45 -9.04
CA ILE A 115 -5.79 2.83 -8.43
C ILE A 115 -5.47 3.55 -7.12
N THR A 116 -5.60 2.84 -6.01
CA THR A 116 -5.45 3.42 -4.66
C THR A 116 -4.21 2.96 -3.91
N SER A 117 -3.35 2.17 -4.55
CA SER A 117 -2.14 1.60 -3.97
C SER A 117 -1.07 1.47 -5.05
N PRO A 118 0.22 1.72 -4.73
CA PRO A 118 1.32 1.43 -5.66
C PRO A 118 1.31 -0.01 -6.15
N GLU A 119 0.96 -0.96 -5.27
CA GLU A 119 0.92 -2.38 -5.62
C GLU A 119 -0.20 -2.70 -6.61
N ALA A 120 -1.40 -2.12 -6.41
CA ALA A 120 -2.49 -2.23 -7.36
C ALA A 120 -2.08 -1.65 -8.74
N GLY A 121 -1.30 -0.56 -8.75
CA GLY A 121 -0.77 0.03 -9.96
C GLY A 121 0.20 -0.89 -10.70
N SER A 122 1.11 -1.55 -9.98
CA SER A 122 2.04 -2.53 -10.57
C SER A 122 1.31 -3.72 -11.18
N VAL A 123 0.36 -4.32 -10.45
CA VAL A 123 -0.46 -5.44 -10.93
C VAL A 123 -1.30 -5.02 -12.15
N PHE A 124 -1.90 -3.83 -12.09
CA PHE A 124 -2.66 -3.29 -13.22
C PHE A 124 -1.80 -3.08 -14.46
N LEU A 125 -0.59 -2.51 -14.33
CA LEU A 125 0.30 -2.30 -15.47
C LEU A 125 0.76 -3.61 -16.12
N GLU A 126 0.96 -4.67 -15.34
CA GLU A 126 1.24 -6.01 -15.87
C GLU A 126 0.06 -6.52 -16.70
N ALA A 127 -1.15 -6.49 -16.14
CA ALA A 127 -2.35 -6.93 -16.83
C ALA A 127 -2.70 -6.08 -18.06
N TRP A 128 -2.51 -4.76 -17.96
CA TRP A 128 -2.75 -3.81 -19.05
C TRP A 128 -1.84 -4.07 -20.25
N ARG A 129 -0.55 -4.38 -20.01
CA ARG A 129 0.36 -4.79 -21.09
C ARG A 129 -0.07 -6.14 -21.68
N ALA A 130 -0.45 -7.10 -20.84
CA ALA A 130 -0.93 -8.40 -21.30
C ALA A 130 -2.23 -8.31 -22.12
N ALA A 131 -3.09 -7.32 -21.82
CA ALA A 131 -4.31 -7.01 -22.57
C ALA A 131 -4.07 -6.24 -23.88
N GLY A 132 -2.81 -6.03 -24.30
CA GLY A 132 -2.49 -5.29 -25.52
C GLY A 132 -2.57 -3.78 -25.38
N MET A 133 -2.42 -3.25 -24.16
CA MET A 133 -2.36 -1.80 -23.87
C MET A 133 -3.61 -1.02 -24.33
N PRO A 134 -4.83 -1.42 -23.92
CA PRO A 134 -6.05 -0.71 -24.29
C PRO A 134 -6.03 0.74 -23.79
N ARG A 135 -6.75 1.63 -24.46
CA ARG A 135 -6.84 3.03 -24.01
C ARG A 135 -7.62 3.11 -22.71
N VAL A 136 -6.99 3.63 -21.66
CA VAL A 136 -7.57 3.71 -20.31
C VAL A 136 -7.31 5.05 -19.66
N ARG A 137 -8.29 5.51 -18.88
CA ARG A 137 -8.20 6.71 -18.06
C ARG A 137 -8.09 6.32 -16.59
N ILE A 138 -7.07 6.82 -15.91
CA ILE A 138 -6.72 6.40 -14.56
C ILE A 138 -7.00 7.52 -13.55
N GLY A 139 -7.72 7.19 -12.49
CA GLY A 139 -7.81 7.98 -11.26
C GLY A 139 -6.88 7.39 -10.20
N VAL A 140 -5.98 8.20 -9.64
CA VAL A 140 -4.94 7.72 -8.73
C VAL A 140 -5.04 8.39 -7.36
N VAL A 141 -4.92 7.61 -6.29
CA VAL A 141 -4.90 8.14 -4.91
C VAL A 141 -3.46 8.27 -4.41
N GLY A 142 -3.01 9.51 -4.27
CA GLY A 142 -1.72 9.86 -3.67
C GLY A 142 -0.53 9.80 -4.64
N SER A 143 0.49 10.60 -4.31
CA SER A 143 1.69 10.76 -5.15
C SER A 143 2.54 9.49 -5.27
N GLY A 144 2.57 8.68 -4.22
CA GLY A 144 3.26 7.38 -4.23
C GLY A 144 2.71 6.45 -5.31
N THR A 145 1.39 6.38 -5.43
CA THR A 145 0.72 5.57 -6.45
C THR A 145 0.91 6.16 -7.85
N ALA A 146 0.77 7.48 -8.00
CA ALA A 146 0.97 8.16 -9.28
C ALA A 146 2.39 7.94 -9.84
N SER A 147 3.39 7.80 -8.96
CA SER A 147 4.77 7.59 -9.37
C SER A 147 5.00 6.27 -10.14
N ILE A 148 4.15 5.26 -9.95
CA ILE A 148 4.24 3.97 -10.65
C ILE A 148 3.97 4.09 -12.14
N PHE A 149 3.19 5.11 -12.54
CA PHE A 149 2.77 5.28 -13.93
C PHE A 149 3.72 6.12 -14.78
N LYS A 150 4.76 6.75 -14.20
CA LYS A 150 5.66 7.67 -14.92
C LYS A 150 6.27 7.05 -16.18
N ASP A 151 6.87 5.87 -16.03
CA ASP A 151 7.55 5.20 -17.14
C ASP A 151 6.56 4.68 -18.18
N ALA A 152 5.42 4.14 -17.71
CA ALA A 152 4.37 3.63 -18.58
C ALA A 152 3.78 4.76 -19.45
N LEU A 153 3.53 5.94 -18.87
CA LEU A 153 3.04 7.11 -19.58
C LEU A 153 3.97 7.50 -20.74
N LEU A 154 5.29 7.50 -20.50
CA LEU A 154 6.30 7.81 -21.53
C LEU A 154 6.30 6.81 -22.70
N SER A 155 6.08 5.53 -22.41
CA SER A 155 6.11 4.46 -23.43
C SER A 155 4.78 4.24 -24.17
N SER A 156 3.67 4.78 -23.66
CA SER A 156 2.32 4.33 -24.02
C SER A 156 1.70 4.97 -25.27
N ASN A 157 2.37 5.92 -25.93
CA ASN A 157 1.80 6.67 -27.07
C ASN A 157 0.35 7.17 -26.80
N GLN A 158 0.07 7.66 -25.58
CA GLN A 158 -1.24 8.18 -25.15
C GLN A 158 -2.35 7.13 -24.89
N SER A 159 -2.04 5.83 -24.88
CA SER A 159 -3.00 4.79 -24.45
C SER A 159 -3.24 4.79 -22.93
N LEU A 160 -2.34 5.37 -22.15
CA LEU A 160 -2.46 5.51 -20.70
C LEU A 160 -2.55 6.99 -20.31
N ASP A 161 -3.53 7.37 -19.50
CA ASP A 161 -3.69 8.75 -19.02
C ASP A 161 -4.04 8.79 -17.53
N VAL A 162 -3.17 9.41 -16.71
CA VAL A 162 -3.47 9.70 -15.30
C VAL A 162 -4.23 11.02 -15.23
N ALA A 163 -5.54 10.93 -15.40
CA ALA A 163 -6.41 12.10 -15.61
C ALA A 163 -7.01 12.67 -14.32
N PHE A 164 -6.89 11.98 -13.19
CA PHE A 164 -7.49 12.43 -11.94
C PHE A 164 -6.67 12.04 -10.70
N SER A 165 -6.58 12.98 -9.77
CA SER A 165 -6.14 12.74 -8.40
C SER A 165 -7.05 13.54 -7.46
N PRO A 166 -7.55 12.95 -6.37
CA PRO A 166 -8.34 13.68 -5.40
C PRO A 166 -7.50 14.72 -4.66
N SER A 167 -8.17 15.72 -4.09
CA SER A 167 -7.55 16.78 -3.28
C SER A 167 -6.85 16.25 -2.03
N LYS A 168 -7.39 15.17 -1.45
CA LYS A 168 -6.81 14.43 -0.33
C LYS A 168 -6.73 12.96 -0.68
N ALA A 169 -5.62 12.32 -0.33
CA ALA A 169 -5.34 10.92 -0.62
C ALA A 169 -6.15 9.95 0.26
N THR A 170 -7.48 10.01 0.19
CA THR A 170 -8.41 9.17 0.95
C THR A 170 -9.52 8.65 0.03
N GLY A 171 -10.02 7.44 0.33
CA GLY A 171 -11.08 6.81 -0.45
C GLY A 171 -12.39 7.61 -0.50
N LYS A 172 -12.75 8.26 0.60
CA LYS A 172 -13.97 9.10 0.70
C LYS A 172 -13.91 10.33 -0.20
N VAL A 173 -12.76 11.00 -0.22
CA VAL A 173 -12.57 12.20 -1.06
C VAL A 173 -12.50 11.81 -2.52
N LEU A 174 -11.79 10.74 -2.87
CA LEU A 174 -11.84 10.14 -4.20
C LEU A 174 -13.27 9.87 -4.64
N ALA A 175 -14.05 9.16 -3.82
CA ALA A 175 -15.41 8.81 -4.13
C ALA A 175 -16.26 10.06 -4.39
N THR A 176 -16.06 11.15 -3.65
CA THR A 176 -16.83 12.39 -3.79
C THR A 176 -16.43 13.24 -5.00
N GLU A 177 -15.13 13.29 -5.29
CA GLU A 177 -14.56 14.22 -6.28
C GLU A 177 -14.44 13.61 -7.69
N LEU A 178 -14.51 12.27 -7.82
CA LEU A 178 -14.33 11.62 -9.13
C LEU A 178 -15.34 12.19 -10.16
N PRO A 179 -14.88 12.67 -11.33
CA PRO A 179 -15.75 13.20 -12.37
C PRO A 179 -16.61 12.11 -13.00
N ARG A 180 -17.91 12.39 -13.19
CA ARG A 180 -18.77 11.55 -14.02
C ARG A 180 -18.53 11.84 -15.49
N ILE A 181 -18.59 10.79 -16.30
CA ILE A 181 -18.51 10.85 -17.76
C ILE A 181 -19.85 10.37 -18.29
N GLY A 182 -20.65 11.29 -18.83
CA GLY A 182 -21.99 11.00 -19.31
C GLY A 182 -22.97 10.57 -18.22
N ASN A 183 -24.00 9.81 -18.61
CA ASN A 183 -25.12 9.44 -17.73
C ASN A 183 -24.85 8.16 -16.94
N LYS A 184 -24.02 7.25 -17.47
CA LYS A 184 -23.62 6.00 -16.84
C LYS A 184 -22.11 5.90 -16.97
N THR A 185 -21.40 5.84 -15.85
CA THR A 185 -19.94 5.80 -15.82
C THR A 185 -19.47 4.50 -15.20
N THR A 186 -18.70 3.71 -15.95
CA THR A 186 -18.16 2.41 -15.50
C THR A 186 -16.78 2.57 -14.89
N ILE A 187 -16.53 1.83 -13.82
CA ILE A 187 -15.28 1.90 -13.07
C ILE A 187 -14.70 0.50 -12.92
N LEU A 188 -13.43 0.33 -13.27
CA LEU A 188 -12.63 -0.79 -12.83
C LEU A 188 -11.86 -0.41 -11.57
N TYR A 189 -11.98 -1.21 -10.50
CA TYR A 189 -11.28 -0.99 -9.24
C TYR A 189 -10.44 -2.21 -8.82
N PRO A 190 -9.17 -2.31 -9.28
CA PRO A 190 -8.22 -3.29 -8.77
C PRO A 190 -7.82 -2.94 -7.33
N ALA A 191 -8.08 -3.87 -6.41
CA ALA A 191 -7.89 -3.66 -4.98
C ALA A 191 -7.25 -4.87 -4.30
N SER A 192 -6.85 -4.68 -3.05
CA SER A 192 -6.44 -5.81 -2.21
C SER A 192 -7.67 -6.61 -1.77
N ALA A 193 -7.53 -7.94 -1.69
CA ALA A 193 -8.50 -8.81 -1.03
C ALA A 193 -8.76 -8.41 0.44
N LYS A 194 -7.81 -7.71 1.09
CA LYS A 194 -7.96 -7.21 2.47
C LYS A 194 -8.48 -5.77 2.56
N ALA A 195 -8.61 -5.06 1.44
CA ALA A 195 -9.05 -3.66 1.47
C ALA A 195 -10.56 -3.58 1.80
N SER A 196 -10.96 -2.58 2.57
CA SER A 196 -12.36 -2.31 2.88
C SER A 196 -13.18 -1.99 1.63
N ASN A 197 -14.51 -2.05 1.74
CA ASN A 197 -15.43 -1.74 0.65
C ASN A 197 -15.78 -0.25 0.53
N GLU A 198 -15.24 0.61 1.41
CA GLU A 198 -15.58 2.05 1.46
C GLU A 198 -15.50 2.80 0.13
N ILE A 199 -14.52 2.49 -0.73
CA ILE A 199 -14.37 3.14 -2.04
C ILE A 199 -15.44 2.67 -3.02
N GLU A 200 -15.67 1.36 -3.07
CA GLU A 200 -16.67 0.74 -3.93
C GLU A 200 -18.07 1.22 -3.57
N GLU A 201 -18.41 1.20 -2.27
CA GLU A 201 -19.69 1.71 -1.75
C GLU A 201 -19.82 3.21 -1.98
N GLY A 202 -18.77 3.99 -1.72
CA GLY A 202 -18.76 5.43 -1.93
C GLY A 202 -19.01 5.82 -3.39
N LEU A 203 -18.37 5.12 -4.33
CA LEU A 203 -18.59 5.32 -5.76
C LEU A 203 -19.98 4.82 -6.18
N SER A 204 -20.40 3.63 -5.74
CA SER A 204 -21.73 3.09 -6.09
C SER A 204 -22.87 3.98 -5.59
N SER A 205 -22.72 4.59 -4.41
CA SER A 205 -23.69 5.56 -3.86
C SER A 205 -23.85 6.82 -4.72
N ARG A 206 -22.83 7.17 -5.50
CA ARG A 206 -22.87 8.22 -6.52
C ARG A 206 -23.28 7.68 -7.89
N GLY A 207 -23.85 6.48 -8.00
CA GLY A 207 -24.38 5.93 -9.25
C GLY A 207 -23.33 5.53 -10.27
N PHE A 208 -22.07 5.32 -9.85
CA PHE A 208 -21.08 4.67 -10.70
C PHE A 208 -21.31 3.16 -10.72
N GLU A 209 -21.07 2.53 -11.87
CA GLU A 209 -21.07 1.07 -11.98
C GLU A 209 -19.65 0.57 -11.71
N VAL A 210 -19.44 0.04 -10.51
CA VAL A 210 -18.10 -0.35 -10.04
C VAL A 210 -17.89 -1.85 -10.20
N THR A 211 -16.86 -2.20 -10.95
CA THR A 211 -16.31 -3.56 -11.05
C THR A 211 -15.06 -3.64 -10.19
N ARG A 212 -15.20 -4.11 -8.96
CA ARG A 212 -14.07 -4.37 -8.07
C ARG A 212 -13.41 -5.71 -8.40
N MET A 213 -12.08 -5.74 -8.43
CA MET A 213 -11.27 -6.94 -8.64
C MET A 213 -10.26 -7.08 -7.51
N ASN A 214 -10.24 -8.21 -6.80
CA ASN A 214 -9.28 -8.47 -5.74
C ASN A 214 -8.01 -9.10 -6.33
N THR A 215 -7.13 -8.24 -6.85
CA THR A 215 -6.02 -8.65 -7.72
C THR A 215 -4.74 -8.98 -6.93
N TYR A 216 -4.67 -8.59 -5.66
CA TYR A 216 -3.56 -8.94 -4.79
C TYR A 216 -4.02 -9.11 -3.34
N THR A 217 -3.20 -9.76 -2.52
CA THR A 217 -3.40 -9.83 -1.07
C THR A 217 -2.07 -9.62 -0.35
N THR A 218 -2.13 -9.24 0.92
CA THR A 218 -0.93 -9.14 1.77
C THR A 218 -0.85 -10.33 2.72
N PHE A 219 0.34 -10.89 2.89
CA PHE A 219 0.62 -11.95 3.84
C PHE A 219 1.67 -11.47 4.86
N ASN A 220 1.50 -11.85 6.12
CA ASN A 220 2.49 -11.57 7.16
C ASN A 220 3.43 -12.76 7.26
N MET A 221 4.72 -12.54 7.04
CA MET A 221 5.71 -13.58 7.20
C MET A 221 5.95 -13.85 8.69
N LEU A 222 5.96 -15.12 9.07
CA LEU A 222 6.22 -15.54 10.45
C LEU A 222 7.73 -15.70 10.63
N ILE A 223 8.30 -14.99 11.60
CA ILE A 223 9.70 -15.16 12.00
C ILE A 223 9.78 -16.52 12.70
N ARG A 224 10.47 -17.50 12.09
CA ARG A 224 10.76 -18.79 12.71
C ARG A 224 12.08 -18.74 13.45
#